data_AF-A0A7G9SHS7-F1
#
_entry.id   AF-A0A7G9SHS7-F1
#
_cell.length_a   1.000
_cell.length_b   1.000
_cell.length_c   1.000
_cell.angle_alpha   90.00
_cell.angle_beta   90.00
_cell.angle_gamma   90.00
#
_symmetry.space_group_name_H-M   'P 1'
#
loop_
_entity.id
_entity.type
_entity.pdbx_description
1 polymer ?
#
loop_
_entity_poly.entity_id
_entity_poly.type
_entity_poly.pdbx_seq_one_letter_code
_entity_poly.pdbx_strand_id
1 'polypeptide(L)' 'MSGLTTSDILKIAAALALIVAGIWQYRRRSGTGENASYGSQSGVLLLVVGIILMIYAVGGLEYRPSPAEQEALSQ' A
#
# COMPACT_ATOMS: atom_id res chain seq x y z
N MET A 1 10.57 -16.91 -14.81
CA MET A 1 10.63 -15.84 -13.78
C MET A 1 11.03 -14.57 -14.50
N SER A 2 10.06 -13.77 -14.95
CA SER A 2 10.35 -12.42 -15.44
C SER A 2 11.04 -11.66 -14.31
N GLY A 3 12.25 -11.17 -14.55
CA GLY A 3 13.00 -10.42 -13.55
C GLY A 3 12.21 -9.19 -13.10
N LEU A 4 12.43 -8.79 -11.83
CA LEU A 4 11.89 -7.55 -11.27
C LEU A 4 12.09 -6.39 -12.24
N THR A 5 11.00 -5.77 -12.71
CA THR A 5 11.10 -4.60 -13.58
C THR A 5 11.46 -3.37 -12.73
N THR A 6 12.04 -2.35 -13.36
CA THR A 6 12.34 -1.08 -12.68
C THR A 6 11.08 -0.44 -12.07
N SER A 7 9.93 -0.60 -12.73
CA SER A 7 8.63 -0.17 -12.22
C SER A 7 8.25 -0.90 -10.93
N ASP A 8 8.46 -2.22 -10.86
CA ASP A 8 8.12 -3.01 -9.68
C ASP A 8 9.01 -2.64 -8.48
N ILE A 9 10.30 -2.42 -8.74
CA ILE A 9 11.25 -1.93 -7.73
C ILE A 9 10.79 -0.57 -7.17
N LEU A 10 10.36 0.35 -8.04
CA LEU A 10 9.86 1.67 -7.61
C LEU A 10 8.58 1.57 -6.76
N LYS A 11 7.63 0.72 -7.16
CA LYS A 11 6.39 0.49 -6.38
C LYS A 11 6.70 -0.07 -4.99
N ILE A 12 7.58 -1.06 -4.91
CA ILE A 12 8.00 -1.67 -3.63
C ILE A 12 8.74 -0.64 -2.77
N ALA A 13 9.68 0.12 -3.33
CA ALA A 13 10.42 1.16 -2.61
C ALA A 13 9.48 2.24 -2.06
N ALA A 14 8.51 2.69 -2.86
CA ALA A 14 7.50 3.67 -2.44
C ALA A 14 6.60 3.13 -1.31
N ALA A 15 6.15 1.87 -1.41
CA ALA A 15 5.35 1.23 -0.37
C ALA A 15 6.11 1.18 0.97
N LEU A 16 7.37 0.74 0.93
CA LEU A 16 8.22 0.69 2.12
C LEU A 16 8.47 2.07 2.72
N ALA A 17 8.73 3.09 1.90
CA ALA A 17 8.92 4.46 2.37
C ALA A 17 7.68 5.01 3.09
N LEU A 18 6.48 4.77 2.55
CA LEU A 18 5.22 5.18 3.17
C LEU A 18 4.95 4.46 4.50
N ILE A 19 5.22 3.15 4.57
CA ILE A 19 5.07 2.36 5.80
C ILE A 19 6.02 2.88 6.88
N VAL A 20 7.30 3.08 6.55
CA VAL A 20 8.30 3.60 7.50
C VAL A 20 7.93 5.01 7.97
N ALA A 21 7.50 5.88 7.06
CA ALA A 21 7.06 7.23 7.40
C ALA A 21 5.82 7.23 8.30
N GLY A 22 4.84 6.35 8.03
CA GLY A 22 3.65 6.17 8.86
C GLY A 22 3.99 5.68 10.27
N ILE A 23 4.83 4.66 10.39
CA ILE A 23 5.31 4.15 11.69
C ILE A 23 6.08 5.22 12.45
N TRP A 24 6.98 5.95 11.78
CA TRP A 24 7.75 7.01 12.41
C TRP A 24 6.87 8.16 12.91
N GLN A 25 5.90 8.60 12.11
CA GLN A 25 4.95 9.64 12.50
C GLN A 25 4.07 9.17 13.68
N TYR A 26 3.58 7.93 13.63
CA TYR A 26 2.82 7.32 14.71
C TYR A 26 3.63 7.33 16.02
N ARG A 27 4.85 6.77 16.00
CA ARG A 27 5.73 6.69 17.18
C ARG A 27 6.11 8.07 17.73
N ARG A 28 6.34 9.06 16.86
CA ARG A 28 6.76 10.40 17.28
C ARG A 28 5.62 11.20 17.92
N ARG A 29 4.38 11.01 17.46
CA ARG A 29 3.20 11.74 17.96
C ARG A 29 2.52 11.08 19.16
N SER A 30 2.78 9.80 19.45
CA SER A 30 2.30 9.16 20.69
C SER A 30 2.84 9.80 21.98
N GLY A 31 3.89 10.64 21.91
CA GLY A 31 4.57 11.21 23.08
C GLY A 31 4.29 12.69 23.37
N THR A 32 3.43 13.38 22.61
CA THR A 32 3.22 14.84 22.77
C THR A 32 1.73 15.14 22.95
N GLY A 33 1.39 15.73 24.09
CA GLY A 33 0.05 15.79 24.69
C GLY A 33 -1.03 16.61 23.95
N GLU A 34 -2.22 16.51 24.54
CA GLU A 34 -3.48 17.27 24.37
C GLU A 34 -4.18 17.33 22.99
N ASN A 35 -3.51 17.13 21.85
CA ASN A 35 -4.15 17.08 20.52
C ASN A 35 -4.00 15.73 19.79
N ALA A 36 -3.73 14.66 20.55
CA ALA A 36 -3.35 13.33 20.06
C ALA A 36 -4.40 12.65 19.14
N SER A 37 -5.67 13.03 19.25
CA SER A 37 -6.76 12.43 18.47
C SER A 37 -6.66 12.74 16.96
N TYR A 38 -6.38 13.99 16.57
CA TYR A 38 -6.21 14.39 15.16
C TYR A 38 -4.82 14.04 14.60
N GLY A 39 -3.78 14.10 15.44
CA GLY A 39 -2.39 13.85 15.03
C GLY A 39 -2.06 12.38 14.74
N SER A 40 -2.79 11.44 15.35
CA SER A 40 -2.61 9.99 15.14
C SER A 40 -3.27 9.48 13.86
N GLN A 41 -4.34 10.13 13.39
CA GLN A 41 -5.12 9.69 12.22
C GLN A 41 -4.31 9.72 10.92
N SER A 42 -3.47 10.73 10.71
CA SER A 42 -2.63 10.83 9.51
C SER A 42 -1.57 9.73 9.42
N GLY A 43 -1.03 9.30 10.56
CA GLY A 43 -0.02 8.23 10.61
C GLY A 43 -0.61 6.88 10.26
N VAL A 44 -1.82 6.61 10.77
CA VAL A 44 -2.58 5.40 10.41
C VAL A 44 -2.97 5.42 8.94
N LEU A 45 -3.43 6.55 8.40
CA LEU A 45 -3.74 6.68 6.96
C LEU A 45 -2.52 6.42 6.09
N LEU A 46 -1.35 6.99 6.42
CA LEU A 46 -0.09 6.71 5.71
C LEU A 46 0.28 5.23 5.76
N LEU A 47 0.11 4.59 6.92
CA LEU A 47 0.36 3.16 7.09
C LEU A 47 -0.57 2.34 6.18
N VAL A 48 -1.88 2.62 6.20
CA VAL A 48 -2.89 1.93 5.39
C VAL A 48 -2.61 2.10 3.90
N VAL A 49 -2.33 3.32 3.46
CA VAL A 49 -1.97 3.61 2.06
C VAL A 49 -0.70 2.86 1.67
N GLY A 50 0.32 2.84 2.53
CA GLY A 50 1.56 2.09 2.29
C GLY A 50 1.32 0.58 2.15
N ILE A 51 0.45 -0.01 2.97
CA ILE A 51 0.06 -1.43 2.89
C ILE A 51 -0.70 -1.72 1.59
N ILE A 52 -1.68 -0.89 1.22
CA ILE A 52 -2.43 -1.05 -0.03
C ILE A 52 -1.48 -0.97 -1.23
N LEU A 53 -0.56 -0.01 -1.22
CA LEU A 53 0.45 0.14 -2.27
C LEU A 53 1.38 -1.07 -2.34
N MET A 54 1.70 -1.70 -1.21
CA MET A 54 2.46 -2.95 -1.18
C MET A 54 1.69 -4.11 -1.82
N ILE A 55 0.39 -4.26 -1.52
CA ILE A 55 -0.47 -5.29 -2.13
C ILE A 55 -0.57 -5.07 -3.64
N TYR A 56 -0.74 -3.81 -4.06
CA TYR A 56 -0.71 -3.41 -5.46
C TYR A 56 0.63 -3.74 -6.13
N ALA A 57 1.75 -3.43 -5.47
CA ALA A 57 3.10 -3.67 -5.98
C ALA A 57 3.39 -5.15 -6.23
N VAL A 58 2.79 -6.05 -5.43
CA VAL A 58 2.93 -7.50 -5.55
C VAL A 58 1.91 -8.11 -6.54
N GLY A 59 1.09 -7.28 -7.20
CA GLY A 59 0.10 -7.74 -8.17
C GLY A 59 -1.19 -8.28 -7.55
N GLY A 60 -1.42 -8.04 -6.26
CA GLY A 60 -2.62 -8.50 -5.55
C GLY A 60 -3.93 -7.81 -5.98
N LEU A 61 -3.83 -6.73 -6.77
CA LEU A 61 -4.96 -5.98 -7.32
C LEU A 61 -5.09 -6.11 -8.84
N GLU A 62 -4.33 -7.02 -9.46
CA GLU A 62 -4.48 -7.28 -10.90
C GLU A 62 -5.85 -7.86 -11.19
N TYR A 63 -6.54 -7.29 -12.18
CA TYR A 63 -7.81 -7.82 -12.63
C TYR A 63 -7.61 -9.24 -13.16
N ARG A 64 -8.37 -10.17 -12.59
CA ARG A 64 -8.45 -11.55 -13.05
C ARG A 64 -9.88 -11.82 -13.50
N PRO A 65 -10.14 -12.07 -14.79
CA PRO A 65 -11.48 -12.31 -15.28
C PRO A 65 -12.05 -13.57 -14.62
N SER A 66 -13.30 -13.48 -14.17
CA SER A 66 -14.04 -14.62 -13.65
C SER A 66 -14.26 -15.66 -14.75
N PRO A 67 -14.50 -16.94 -14.42
CA PRO A 67 -14.75 -17.98 -15.42
C PRO A 67 -15.86 -17.60 -16.42
N ALA A 68 -16.94 -16.98 -15.93
CA ALA A 68 -18.06 -16.53 -16.75
C ALA A 68 -17.66 -15.42 -17.75
N GLU A 69 -16.75 -14.51 -17.39
CA GLU A 69 -16.24 -13.48 -18.29
C GLU A 69 -15.31 -14.07 -19.36
N GLN A 70 -14.55 -15.12 -19.02
CA GLN A 70 -13.68 -15.80 -19.99
C GLN A 70 -14.49 -16.52 -21.07
N GLU A 71 -15.58 -17.19 -20.69
CA GLU A 71 -16.50 -17.87 -21.63
C GLU A 71 -17.22 -16.89 -22.56
N ALA A 72 -17.55 -15.69 -22.06
CA ALA A 72 -18.16 -14.63 -22.85
C ALA A 72 -17.18 -13.99 -23.86
N LEU A 73 -15.87 -13.94 -23.55
CA LEU A 73 -14.84 -13.37 -24.43
C LEU A 73 -14.28 -14.37 -25.45
N SER A 74 -14.51 -15.67 -25.26
CA SER A 74 -14.07 -16.75 -26.16
C SER A 74 -15.05 -17.08 -27.30
N GLN A 75 -16.20 -16.40 -27.35
CA GLN A 75 -17.22 -16.50 -28.40
C GLN A 75 -17.04 -15.41 -29.44
#